data_AF-A0A7D9K2K6-F1
#
_entry.id   AF-A0A7D9K2K6-F1
#
_cell.length_a   1.000
_cell.length_b   1.000
_cell.length_c   1.000
_cell.angle_alpha   90.00
_cell.angle_beta   90.00
_cell.angle_gamma   90.00
#
_symmetry.space_group_name_H-M   'P 1'
#
loop_
_entity.id
_entity.type
_entity.pdbx_description
1 polymer ?
#
loop_
_entity_poly.entity_id
_entity_poly.type
_entity_poly.pdbx_seq_one_letter_code
_entity_poly.pdbx_strand_id
1 'polypeptide(L)'
;MFVSFLILHVSVLGTVFAGTRNCASYYRPPYYIGEHRVPTTCNLEQLDCPSSWKSGIPQGSETSIPIIYQKFLNCHESFTLCGYVPIDPKSGEVLEENGVTIGAGVDLGSKSWVSFTSLPSVLVDKLDPYFGLKRNLAACTAIERPLRLTLGEANTLTDAVKNDVVNTVSKRYDRDKDENALAFTSVPRGIRTAIVSVWYQFGSDTAHSIFWSFVKKNDWNNAIHELRNFYTNPNEQARKDLKRRNDEADIIEATLLECDRAVDVVFLIDDSSSVSLANFQESLDFVKNMIKAFPDQKLTGKYSTRFGLSTFNNIYRSQFYLSSYTKQSSYLYAIGRVSYTGGSSTNLAFALVQVLTDQFTEKRAKNIRDENIVIYAIGIDNYNLRQLQDIASSDSHVYTLSTFSELDIFISTITSSTCYEPRPAQLDEAIITSVVKNSYKYFSYKVSKTSNLEINVIDLTGSTLVYVSRTNPHPYQYDYDISFDFSQQKNKLIVVSARTPVPNTKVKRSAKDEHTQQIYVSVTSHTNLASFIIKGDECNPLKCTEGTNEMPIYTTQPTTRTTPTDHGSIVIPANIMVASFGMLTMLFQIYWV
;
A
#
# COMPACT_ATOMS: atom_id res chain seq x y z
N MET A 1 -22.26 17.29 48.07
CA MET A 1 -20.99 18.04 48.02
C MET A 1 -20.51 18.05 46.57
N PHE A 2 -20.86 19.09 45.83
CA PHE A 2 -20.35 19.34 44.48
C PHE A 2 -19.04 20.11 44.63
N VAL A 3 -17.93 19.54 44.16
CA VAL A 3 -16.65 20.26 44.03
C VAL A 3 -16.59 20.76 42.60
N SER A 4 -17.00 22.01 42.40
CA SER A 4 -16.72 22.75 41.16
C SER A 4 -15.25 23.15 41.15
N PHE A 5 -14.46 22.61 40.23
CA PHE A 5 -13.14 23.16 39.91
C PHE A 5 -13.34 24.39 39.03
N LEU A 6 -13.14 25.56 39.63
CA LEU A 6 -13.02 26.84 38.93
C LEU A 6 -11.67 26.87 38.21
N ILE A 7 -11.66 26.59 36.90
CA ILE A 7 -10.48 26.84 36.06
C ILE A 7 -10.39 28.36 35.85
N LEU A 8 -9.51 29.00 36.60
CA LEU A 8 -9.07 30.38 36.35
C LEU A 8 -8.33 30.41 35.01
N HIS A 9 -9.03 30.76 33.93
CA HIS A 9 -8.41 31.29 32.74
C HIS A 9 -7.79 32.64 33.13
N VAL A 10 -6.45 32.67 33.25
CA VAL A 10 -5.71 33.93 33.24
C VAL A 10 -5.80 34.45 31.82
N SER A 11 -6.82 35.26 31.56
CA SER A 11 -6.87 36.14 30.40
C SER A 11 -5.71 37.12 30.54
N VAL A 12 -4.55 36.77 29.98
CA VAL A 12 -3.59 37.81 29.61
C VAL A 12 -4.29 38.60 28.51
N LEU A 13 -4.93 39.70 28.92
CA LEU A 13 -5.33 40.80 28.05
C LEU A 13 -4.03 41.40 27.46
N GLY A 14 -3.42 40.65 26.55
CA GLY A 14 -2.57 41.23 25.53
C GLY A 14 -3.52 42.07 24.68
N THR A 15 -3.47 43.38 24.89
CA THR A 15 -4.06 44.38 24.01
C THR A 15 -3.82 43.95 22.56
N VAL A 16 -4.88 43.48 21.90
CA VAL A 16 -4.90 43.33 20.45
C VAL A 16 -4.88 44.75 19.93
N PHE A 17 -3.67 45.27 19.70
CA PHE A 17 -3.50 46.35 18.76
C PHE A 17 -4.01 45.82 17.42
N ALA A 18 -5.21 46.24 17.03
CA ALA A 18 -5.69 46.23 15.66
C ALA A 18 -4.90 47.24 14.81
N GLY A 19 -3.57 47.22 14.95
CA GLY A 19 -2.65 47.82 14.00
C GLY A 19 -2.43 46.79 12.92
N THR A 20 -2.67 47.17 11.68
CA THR A 20 -2.23 46.44 10.49
C THR A 20 -0.71 46.29 10.54
N ARG A 21 -0.19 45.26 11.23
CA ARG A 21 1.23 44.90 11.16
C ARG A 21 1.52 44.52 9.71
N ASN A 22 2.13 45.46 8.99
CA ASN A 22 2.53 45.26 7.62
C ASN A 22 3.88 44.54 7.61
N CYS A 23 3.86 43.23 7.37
CA CYS A 23 5.08 42.41 7.31
C CYS A 23 5.94 42.65 6.06
N ALA A 24 5.52 43.53 5.15
CA ALA A 24 6.31 43.93 3.98
C ALA A 24 7.71 44.47 4.36
N SER A 25 7.88 45.05 5.56
CA SER A 25 9.17 45.56 6.04
C SER A 25 10.11 44.48 6.61
N TYR A 26 9.67 43.24 6.80
CA TYR A 26 10.44 42.13 7.40
C TYR A 26 10.76 40.98 6.43
N TYR A 27 10.20 40.98 5.21
CA TYR A 27 10.62 40.02 4.19
C TYR A 27 12.04 40.34 3.73
N ARG A 28 12.99 39.52 4.16
CA ARG A 28 14.36 39.56 3.68
C ARG A 28 14.59 38.33 2.78
N PRO A 29 14.62 38.49 1.45
CA PRO A 29 14.89 37.41 0.50
C PRO A 29 16.07 36.49 0.86
N PRO A 30 17.15 36.95 1.52
CA PRO A 30 18.24 36.05 1.94
C PRO A 30 17.87 35.01 3.01
N TYR A 31 16.73 35.13 3.69
CA TYR A 31 16.32 34.26 4.80
C TYR A 31 15.13 33.35 4.45
N TYR A 32 14.57 33.49 3.24
CA TYR A 32 13.43 32.71 2.75
C TYR A 32 13.64 32.24 1.32
N ILE A 33 13.23 31.01 1.00
CA ILE A 33 13.38 30.42 -0.34
C ILE A 33 12.01 30.38 -1.06
N GLY A 34 12.00 30.81 -2.32
CA GLY A 34 10.97 30.49 -3.31
C GLY A 34 9.58 31.13 -3.10
N GLU A 35 8.60 30.60 -3.85
CA GLU A 35 7.20 31.08 -3.93
C GLU A 35 6.36 30.83 -2.65
N HIS A 36 6.97 30.35 -1.56
CA HIS A 36 6.26 29.83 -0.39
C HIS A 36 6.74 30.39 0.97
N ARG A 37 7.65 31.38 1.00
CA ARG A 37 8.24 31.91 2.25
C ARG A 37 8.68 30.82 3.24
N VAL A 38 9.37 29.80 2.73
CA VAL A 38 9.97 28.74 3.56
C VAL A 38 11.29 29.27 4.14
N PRO A 39 11.57 29.13 5.45
CA PRO A 39 12.85 29.55 6.02
C PRO A 39 14.02 28.88 5.30
N THR A 40 15.10 29.61 4.95
CA THR A 40 16.26 29.08 4.20
C THR A 40 16.98 27.92 4.87
N THR A 41 16.80 27.79 6.18
CA THR A 41 17.30 26.68 6.99
C THR A 41 16.45 25.39 6.88
N CYS A 42 15.39 25.40 6.07
CA CYS A 42 14.48 24.27 5.93
C CYS A 42 14.68 23.57 4.60
N ASN A 43 14.85 22.25 4.67
CA ASN A 43 14.82 21.39 3.50
C ASN A 43 13.38 20.96 3.24
N LEU A 44 12.89 21.12 2.01
CA LEU A 44 11.72 20.39 1.57
C LEU A 44 12.07 18.90 1.55
N GLU A 45 11.21 18.05 2.10
CA GLU A 45 11.44 16.61 1.98
C GLU A 45 11.18 16.20 0.53
N GLN A 46 12.15 15.49 -0.03
CA GLN A 46 12.00 14.89 -1.35
C GLN A 46 11.16 13.62 -1.19
N LEU A 47 9.90 13.70 -1.59
CA LEU A 47 8.94 12.59 -1.48
C LEU A 47 9.10 11.51 -2.57
N ASP A 48 10.07 11.67 -3.49
CA ASP A 48 10.33 10.81 -4.64
C ASP A 48 9.05 10.45 -5.41
N CYS A 49 8.33 11.49 -5.80
CA CYS A 49 7.06 11.38 -6.50
C CYS A 49 7.24 10.95 -7.94
N PRO A 50 6.44 9.98 -8.42
CA PRO A 50 6.61 9.48 -9.77
C PRO A 50 6.22 10.50 -10.84
N SER A 51 6.84 10.39 -12.02
CA SER A 51 6.45 11.20 -13.18
C SER A 51 5.07 10.85 -13.73
N SER A 52 4.59 9.62 -13.50
CA SER A 52 3.25 9.13 -13.87
C SER A 52 2.81 8.01 -12.91
N TRP A 53 1.50 7.87 -12.74
CA TRP A 53 0.88 6.87 -11.86
C TRP A 53 0.24 5.69 -12.61
N LYS A 54 0.45 5.58 -13.93
CA LYS A 54 -0.13 4.52 -14.79
C LYS A 54 0.27 3.11 -14.39
N SER A 55 1.38 2.97 -13.66
CA SER A 55 1.89 1.69 -13.19
C SER A 55 1.32 1.27 -11.83
N GLY A 56 0.39 2.07 -11.28
CA GLY A 56 -0.20 1.86 -9.96
C GLY A 56 0.61 2.50 -8.83
N ILE A 57 0.10 2.37 -7.60
CA ILE A 57 0.80 2.82 -6.38
C ILE A 57 1.29 1.60 -5.62
N PRO A 58 2.59 1.52 -5.27
CA PRO A 58 3.08 0.49 -4.38
C PRO A 58 2.36 0.54 -3.04
N GLN A 59 1.92 -0.63 -2.56
CA GLN A 59 1.45 -0.79 -1.18
C GLN A 59 2.66 -0.58 -0.25
N GLY A 60 2.60 0.44 0.61
CA GLY A 60 3.59 0.66 1.67
C GLY A 60 3.46 -0.36 2.79
N SER A 61 4.51 -0.52 3.60
CA SER A 61 4.59 -1.42 4.76
C SER A 61 3.78 -0.94 5.98
N GLU A 62 2.57 -0.44 5.77
CA GLU A 62 1.73 0.13 6.83
C GLU A 62 0.92 -0.98 7.53
N THR A 63 1.02 -1.06 8.85
CA THR A 63 0.37 -2.09 9.69
C THR A 63 -1.15 -1.93 9.82
N SER A 64 -1.69 -0.79 9.36
CA SER A 64 -3.13 -0.55 9.18
C SER A 64 -3.36 -0.20 7.72
N ILE A 65 -4.32 -0.84 7.04
CA ILE A 65 -4.62 -0.53 5.63
C ILE A 65 -5.19 0.89 5.57
N PRO A 66 -4.48 1.85 4.99
CA PRO A 66 -5.03 3.18 4.82
C PRO A 66 -6.09 3.11 3.74
N ILE A 67 -7.24 3.73 3.98
CA ILE A 67 -8.39 3.72 3.07
C ILE A 67 -8.02 4.25 1.67
N ILE A 68 -6.96 5.06 1.56
CA ILE A 68 -6.40 5.64 0.33
C ILE A 68 -4.88 5.51 0.28
N TYR A 69 -4.25 5.79 -0.86
CA TYR A 69 -2.80 5.90 -0.96
C TYR A 69 -2.33 7.30 -0.52
N GLN A 70 -1.90 7.41 0.73
CA GLN A 70 -1.51 8.67 1.35
C GLN A 70 -0.36 9.39 0.61
N LYS A 71 0.62 8.62 0.12
CA LYS A 71 1.75 9.13 -0.68
C LYS A 71 1.28 9.88 -1.93
N PHE A 72 0.19 9.46 -2.57
CA PHE A 72 -0.38 10.15 -3.72
C PHE A 72 -0.74 11.59 -3.39
N LEU A 73 -1.51 11.79 -2.31
CA LEU A 73 -1.89 13.14 -1.88
C LEU A 73 -0.66 13.93 -1.45
N ASN A 74 0.26 13.33 -0.70
CA ASN A 74 1.50 14.02 -0.28
C ASN A 74 2.29 14.54 -1.50
N CYS A 75 2.36 13.75 -2.58
CA CYS A 75 3.04 14.13 -3.81
C CYS A 75 2.41 15.30 -4.56
N HIS A 76 1.12 15.53 -4.36
CA HIS A 76 0.41 16.65 -4.97
C HIS A 76 0.31 17.88 -4.08
N GLU A 77 0.28 17.71 -2.75
CA GLU A 77 0.23 18.81 -1.78
C GLU A 77 1.62 19.38 -1.46
N SER A 78 2.70 18.67 -1.80
CA SER A 78 4.07 18.86 -1.28
C SER A 78 4.16 18.59 0.23
N PHE A 79 5.28 18.08 0.73
CA PHE A 79 5.44 17.79 2.16
C PHE A 79 6.61 18.57 2.75
N THR A 80 6.33 19.27 3.85
CA THR A 80 7.32 20.11 4.54
C THR A 80 7.27 19.93 6.04
N LEU A 81 8.45 19.90 6.65
CA LEU A 81 8.64 19.87 8.10
C LEU A 81 8.56 21.27 8.73
N CYS A 82 8.47 22.33 7.91
CA CYS A 82 8.41 23.70 8.38
C CYS A 82 7.12 24.39 7.98
N GLY A 83 6.61 25.20 8.90
CA GLY A 83 5.47 26.08 8.63
C GLY A 83 5.85 27.14 7.61
N TYR A 84 4.97 27.36 6.64
CA TYR A 84 5.14 28.33 5.57
C TYR A 84 3.82 29.05 5.30
N VAL A 85 3.84 30.12 4.51
CA VAL A 85 2.61 30.84 4.12
C VAL A 85 2.64 31.02 2.59
N PRO A 86 1.68 30.46 1.85
CA PRO A 86 1.59 30.63 0.40
C PRO A 86 1.51 32.11 -0.01
N ILE A 87 2.27 32.50 -1.04
CA ILE A 87 2.25 33.85 -1.61
C ILE A 87 2.01 33.81 -3.12
N ASP A 88 1.50 34.90 -3.68
CA ASP A 88 1.47 35.12 -5.12
C ASP A 88 2.92 35.34 -5.59
N PRO A 89 3.44 34.53 -6.52
CA PRO A 89 4.83 34.61 -6.96
C PRO A 89 5.14 35.86 -7.80
N LYS A 90 4.12 36.51 -8.39
CA LYS A 90 4.26 37.73 -9.19
C LYS A 90 4.18 38.99 -8.33
N SER A 91 3.27 39.03 -7.36
CA SER A 91 3.10 40.21 -6.49
C SER A 91 3.88 40.12 -5.17
N GLY A 92 4.25 38.92 -4.73
CA GLY A 92 4.87 38.67 -3.42
C GLY A 92 3.91 38.80 -2.23
N GLU A 93 2.64 39.07 -2.50
CA GLU A 93 1.60 39.24 -1.50
C GLU A 93 1.09 37.89 -0.99
N VAL A 94 0.60 37.86 0.26
CA VAL A 94 -0.04 36.65 0.80
C VAL A 94 -1.38 36.45 0.11
N LEU A 95 -1.56 35.28 -0.52
CA LEU A 95 -2.81 34.92 -1.18
C LEU A 95 -3.96 34.97 -0.17
N GLU A 96 -5.09 35.59 -0.55
CA GLU A 96 -6.18 35.89 0.39
C GLU A 96 -6.70 34.63 1.12
N GLU A 97 -6.95 34.77 2.43
CA GLU A 97 -7.45 33.73 3.37
C GLU A 97 -6.46 32.66 3.89
N ASN A 98 -5.25 32.56 3.37
CA ASN A 98 -4.30 31.51 3.78
C ASN A 98 -3.68 31.76 5.17
N GLY A 99 -3.57 30.70 5.97
CA GLY A 99 -2.83 30.67 7.23
C GLY A 99 -1.44 30.05 7.10
N VAL A 100 -0.87 29.64 8.24
CA VAL A 100 0.39 28.87 8.25
C VAL A 100 0.09 27.45 7.81
N THR A 101 0.79 26.99 6.77
CA THR A 101 0.66 25.65 6.18
C THR A 101 1.87 24.78 6.55
N ILE A 102 1.66 23.50 6.84
CA ILE A 102 2.73 22.55 7.18
C ILE A 102 2.35 21.11 6.79
N GLY A 103 3.31 20.18 6.79
CA GLY A 103 3.07 18.78 6.42
C GLY A 103 2.67 18.69 4.95
N ALA A 104 1.67 17.86 4.63
CA ALA A 104 1.07 17.81 3.30
C ALA A 104 -0.10 18.80 3.14
N GLY A 105 0.20 20.10 3.15
CA GLY A 105 -0.79 21.14 2.87
C GLY A 105 -1.79 21.41 4.02
N VAL A 106 -1.44 21.14 5.27
CA VAL A 106 -2.34 21.39 6.42
C VAL A 106 -2.35 22.89 6.75
N ASP A 107 -3.42 23.58 6.41
CA ASP A 107 -3.63 25.01 6.73
C ASP A 107 -4.17 25.20 8.16
N LEU A 108 -3.32 25.66 9.07
CA LEU A 108 -3.64 25.93 10.47
C LEU A 108 -4.55 27.15 10.64
N GLY A 109 -4.62 28.06 9.65
CA GLY A 109 -5.52 29.23 9.70
C GLY A 109 -7.00 28.87 9.61
N SER A 110 -7.32 27.67 9.12
CA SER A 110 -8.67 27.11 9.08
C SER A 110 -9.01 26.22 10.29
N LYS A 111 -8.06 26.02 11.20
CA LYS A 111 -8.14 25.03 12.28
C LYS A 111 -8.12 25.67 13.66
N SER A 112 -8.48 24.86 14.65
CA SER A 112 -8.43 25.20 16.06
C SER A 112 -7.98 23.97 16.87
N TRP A 113 -7.80 24.14 18.17
CA TRP A 113 -7.50 23.04 19.09
C TRP A 113 -8.51 21.89 19.00
N VAL A 114 -9.79 22.21 18.75
CA VAL A 114 -10.88 21.22 18.59
C VAL A 114 -10.68 20.35 17.35
N SER A 115 -9.97 20.84 16.34
CA SER A 115 -9.65 20.08 15.13
C SER A 115 -8.65 18.95 15.36
N PHE A 116 -7.98 18.92 16.53
CA PHE A 116 -6.82 18.05 16.79
C PHE A 116 -6.88 17.34 18.14
N THR A 117 -8.08 17.08 18.66
CA THR A 117 -8.29 16.42 19.96
C THR A 117 -7.73 14.99 20.05
N SER A 118 -7.49 14.34 18.90
CA SER A 118 -6.87 13.02 18.79
C SER A 118 -5.34 13.04 18.74
N LEU A 119 -4.71 14.22 18.59
CA LEU A 119 -3.26 14.34 18.50
C LEU A 119 -2.61 14.41 19.89
N PRO A 120 -1.34 13.98 20.04
CA PRO A 120 -0.59 14.17 21.27
C PRO A 120 -0.56 15.64 21.68
N SER A 121 -0.81 15.95 22.95
CA SER A 121 -0.88 17.34 23.45
C SER A 121 0.37 18.15 23.11
N VAL A 122 1.55 17.53 23.22
CA VAL A 122 2.84 18.15 22.87
C VAL A 122 2.89 18.63 21.41
N LEU A 123 2.27 17.89 20.50
CA LEU A 123 2.17 18.30 19.10
C LEU A 123 1.18 19.45 18.94
N VAL A 124 0.01 19.38 19.61
CA VAL A 124 -0.99 20.45 19.55
C VAL A 124 -0.46 21.76 20.14
N ASP A 125 0.31 21.71 21.22
CA ASP A 125 0.95 22.87 21.85
C ASP A 125 1.92 23.59 20.90
N LYS A 126 2.58 22.84 19.99
CA LYS A 126 3.41 23.43 18.93
C LYS A 126 2.59 24.15 17.86
N LEU A 127 1.37 23.70 17.59
CA LEU A 127 0.49 24.23 16.53
C LEU A 127 -0.40 25.39 17.01
N ASP A 128 -0.73 25.41 18.30
CA ASP A 128 -1.63 26.37 18.94
C ASP A 128 -1.36 27.85 18.58
N PRO A 129 -0.10 28.33 18.54
CA PRO A 129 0.18 29.71 18.22
C PRO A 129 -0.23 30.15 16.80
N TYR A 130 -0.55 29.22 15.91
CA TYR A 130 -0.84 29.49 14.50
C TYR A 130 -2.31 29.29 14.13
N PHE A 131 -3.13 28.74 15.04
CA PHE A 131 -4.55 28.49 14.77
C PHE A 131 -5.32 29.77 14.51
N GLY A 132 -6.17 29.75 13.48
CA GLY A 132 -7.01 30.89 13.09
C GLY A 132 -6.24 32.10 12.52
N LEU A 133 -4.90 32.08 12.51
CA LEU A 133 -4.12 33.16 11.93
C LEU A 133 -4.21 33.10 10.41
N LYS A 134 -4.50 34.24 9.79
CA LYS A 134 -4.59 34.39 8.33
C LYS A 134 -3.77 35.57 7.82
N ARG A 135 -3.48 35.56 6.51
CA ARG A 135 -2.87 36.68 5.77
C ARG A 135 -1.56 37.15 6.42
N ASN A 136 -1.39 38.47 6.58
CA ASN A 136 -0.18 39.07 7.15
C ASN A 136 0.11 38.60 8.57
N LEU A 137 -0.91 38.32 9.40
CA LEU A 137 -0.68 37.89 10.77
C LEU A 137 -0.07 36.48 10.84
N ALA A 138 -0.53 35.57 9.97
CA ALA A 138 0.08 34.25 9.80
C ALA A 138 1.53 34.37 9.33
N ALA A 139 1.77 35.21 8.30
CA ALA A 139 3.11 35.43 7.77
C ALA A 139 4.07 36.01 8.81
N CYS A 140 3.63 37.03 9.57
CA CYS A 140 4.45 37.61 10.65
C CYS A 140 4.76 36.59 11.73
N THR A 141 3.77 35.79 12.14
CA THR A 141 3.95 34.80 13.19
C THR A 141 4.91 33.69 12.77
N ALA A 142 4.81 33.20 11.52
CA ALA A 142 5.74 32.20 10.99
C ALA A 142 7.19 32.72 10.88
N ILE A 143 7.37 34.03 10.70
CA ILE A 143 8.70 34.68 10.70
C ILE A 143 9.24 34.83 12.12
N GLU A 144 8.45 35.39 13.03
CA GLU A 144 8.84 35.64 14.42
C GLU A 144 9.02 34.33 15.21
N ARG A 145 8.24 33.30 14.87
CA ARG A 145 8.22 31.98 15.49
C ARG A 145 8.18 30.93 14.37
N PRO A 146 9.34 30.46 13.89
CA PRO A 146 9.36 29.41 12.88
C PRO A 146 8.80 28.08 13.43
N LEU A 147 7.70 27.61 12.87
CA LEU A 147 7.15 26.29 13.17
C LEU A 147 8.01 25.21 12.53
N ARG A 148 8.45 24.23 13.32
CA ARG A 148 9.17 23.03 12.85
C ARG A 148 8.64 21.78 13.54
N LEU A 149 8.41 20.74 12.74
CA LEU A 149 8.00 19.42 13.19
C LEU A 149 9.09 18.40 12.84
N THR A 150 9.18 17.34 13.63
CA THR A 150 9.89 16.13 13.20
C THR A 150 9.10 15.42 12.10
N LEU A 151 9.74 14.53 11.33
CA LEU A 151 9.06 13.72 10.31
C LEU A 151 7.86 12.94 10.89
N GLY A 152 8.04 12.30 12.05
CA GLY A 152 6.97 11.58 12.73
C GLY A 152 5.80 12.48 13.13
N GLU A 153 6.07 13.69 13.63
CA GLU A 153 5.04 14.67 13.99
C GLU A 153 4.29 15.20 12.76
N ALA A 154 5.02 15.52 11.68
CA ALA A 154 4.43 16.02 10.44
C ALA A 154 3.55 14.95 9.77
N ASN A 155 3.97 13.68 9.78
CA ASN A 155 3.15 12.56 9.33
C ASN A 155 1.90 12.40 10.20
N THR A 156 2.07 12.35 11.53
CA THR A 156 0.94 12.20 12.47
C THR A 156 -0.11 13.31 12.27
N LEU A 157 0.32 14.57 12.14
CA LEU A 157 -0.57 15.71 11.85
C LEU A 157 -1.26 15.55 10.50
N THR A 158 -0.49 15.24 9.45
CA THR A 158 -0.99 15.11 8.08
C THR A 158 -2.03 14.00 7.96
N ASP A 159 -1.78 12.86 8.61
CA ASP A 159 -2.65 11.70 8.59
C ASP A 159 -3.95 11.97 9.35
N ALA A 160 -3.89 12.64 10.50
CA ALA A 160 -5.11 13.01 11.24
C ALA A 160 -6.06 13.89 10.41
N VAL A 161 -5.54 14.91 9.73
CA VAL A 161 -6.36 15.80 8.87
C VAL A 161 -6.93 15.04 7.68
N LYS A 162 -6.10 14.26 7.00
CA LYS A 162 -6.53 13.55 5.80
C LYS A 162 -7.51 12.42 6.12
N ASN A 163 -7.36 11.74 7.25
CA ASN A 163 -8.32 10.75 7.72
C ASN A 163 -9.71 11.37 7.99
N ASP A 164 -9.78 12.60 8.50
CA ASP A 164 -11.05 13.31 8.66
C ASP A 164 -11.72 13.61 7.31
N VAL A 165 -10.92 14.04 6.32
CA VAL A 165 -11.42 14.23 4.94
C VAL A 165 -11.91 12.91 4.35
N VAL A 166 -11.13 11.84 4.48
CA VAL A 166 -11.51 10.49 4.01
C VAL A 166 -12.83 10.05 4.63
N ASN A 167 -13.00 10.21 5.95
CA ASN A 167 -14.23 9.85 6.64
C ASN A 167 -15.43 10.66 6.14
N THR A 168 -15.23 11.95 5.88
CA THR A 168 -16.25 12.83 5.32
C THR A 168 -16.65 12.41 3.91
N VAL A 169 -15.67 12.15 3.04
CA VAL A 169 -15.87 11.70 1.66
C VAL A 169 -16.56 10.33 1.62
N SER A 170 -16.11 9.38 2.43
CA SER A 170 -16.70 8.04 2.54
C SER A 170 -18.20 8.13 2.85
N LYS A 171 -18.56 8.85 3.92
CA LYS A 171 -19.97 9.03 4.33
C LYS A 171 -20.79 9.73 3.25
N ARG A 172 -20.23 10.74 2.58
CA ARG A 172 -20.90 11.46 1.50
C ARG A 172 -21.13 10.55 0.30
N TYR A 173 -20.12 9.82 -0.13
CA TYR A 173 -20.20 8.87 -1.23
C TYR A 173 -21.29 7.82 -0.94
N ASP A 174 -21.25 7.20 0.24
CA ASP A 174 -22.19 6.10 0.57
C ASP A 174 -23.64 6.57 0.67
N ARG A 175 -23.86 7.84 1.04
CA ARG A 175 -25.17 8.47 1.00
C ARG A 175 -25.66 8.71 -0.43
N ASP A 176 -24.77 9.11 -1.32
CA ASP A 176 -25.17 9.60 -2.63
C ASP A 176 -25.12 8.54 -3.74
N LYS A 177 -24.40 7.42 -3.52
CA LYS A 177 -24.21 6.36 -4.51
C LYS A 177 -25.54 5.76 -4.98
N ASP A 178 -25.57 5.29 -6.22
CA ASP A 178 -26.72 4.58 -6.77
C ASP A 178 -26.90 3.22 -6.07
N GLU A 179 -28.11 2.65 -6.17
CA GLU A 179 -28.50 1.41 -5.47
C GLU A 179 -27.54 0.24 -5.75
N ASN A 180 -27.09 0.11 -7.01
CA ASN A 180 -26.20 -0.96 -7.46
C ASN A 180 -24.71 -0.63 -7.34
N ALA A 181 -24.36 0.57 -6.89
CA ALA A 181 -22.96 0.98 -6.74
C ALA A 181 -22.36 0.39 -5.45
N LEU A 182 -21.07 0.07 -5.51
CA LEU A 182 -20.25 -0.39 -4.39
C LEU A 182 -20.25 0.64 -3.27
N ALA A 183 -20.23 0.19 -2.01
CA ALA A 183 -19.91 1.04 -0.87
C ALA A 183 -18.48 1.60 -1.01
N PHE A 184 -18.20 2.77 -0.42
CA PHE A 184 -16.94 3.47 -0.58
C PHE A 184 -15.75 2.56 -0.22
N THR A 185 -15.84 1.86 0.91
CA THR A 185 -14.82 0.92 1.39
C THR A 185 -14.57 -0.25 0.43
N SER A 186 -15.58 -0.65 -0.34
CA SER A 186 -15.50 -1.69 -1.37
C SER A 186 -14.98 -1.16 -2.72
N VAL A 187 -14.93 0.16 -2.92
CA VAL A 187 -14.32 0.75 -4.12
C VAL A 187 -12.79 0.50 -4.07
N PRO A 188 -12.16 0.10 -5.20
CA PRO A 188 -10.72 -0.11 -5.24
C PRO A 188 -9.90 1.07 -4.71
N ARG A 189 -8.82 0.79 -3.97
CA ARG A 189 -8.04 1.81 -3.23
C ARG A 189 -7.54 2.96 -4.11
N GLY A 190 -7.09 2.67 -5.34
CA GLY A 190 -6.63 3.73 -6.25
C GLY A 190 -7.77 4.66 -6.69
N ILE A 191 -8.96 4.11 -6.91
CA ILE A 191 -10.16 4.88 -7.22
C ILE A 191 -10.60 5.72 -6.01
N ARG A 192 -10.64 5.13 -4.80
CA ARG A 192 -10.89 5.89 -3.56
C ARG A 192 -9.91 7.05 -3.40
N THR A 193 -8.64 6.82 -3.71
CA THR A 193 -7.58 7.85 -3.65
C THR A 193 -7.86 9.00 -4.61
N ALA A 194 -8.23 8.71 -5.86
CA ALA A 194 -8.59 9.74 -6.82
C ALA A 194 -9.81 10.55 -6.36
N ILE A 195 -10.87 9.86 -5.88
CA ILE A 195 -12.08 10.51 -5.35
C ILE A 195 -11.72 11.47 -4.20
N VAL A 196 -10.94 11.00 -3.23
CA VAL A 196 -10.53 11.83 -2.09
C VAL A 196 -9.60 12.96 -2.53
N SER A 197 -8.69 12.74 -3.48
CA SER A 197 -7.79 13.78 -3.98
C SER A 197 -8.56 14.91 -4.69
N VAL A 198 -9.56 14.57 -5.52
CA VAL A 198 -10.45 15.55 -6.16
C VAL A 198 -11.20 16.35 -5.12
N TRP A 199 -11.81 15.67 -4.14
CA TRP A 199 -12.54 16.33 -3.06
C TRP A 199 -11.63 17.20 -2.18
N TYR A 200 -10.42 16.74 -1.88
CA TYR A 200 -9.46 17.48 -1.07
C TYR A 200 -9.12 18.83 -1.71
N GLN A 201 -8.98 18.87 -3.04
CA GLN A 201 -8.65 20.10 -3.76
C GLN A 201 -9.85 21.05 -3.93
N PHE A 202 -11.04 20.51 -4.19
CA PHE A 202 -12.20 21.33 -4.59
C PHE A 202 -13.27 21.49 -3.51
N GLY A 203 -13.19 20.71 -2.43
CA GLY A 203 -14.22 20.67 -1.41
C GLY A 203 -15.52 20.08 -1.94
N SER A 204 -16.58 20.88 -1.97
CA SER A 204 -17.95 20.43 -2.28
C SER A 204 -18.13 19.94 -3.72
N ASP A 205 -19.16 19.13 -3.91
CA ASP A 205 -19.58 18.51 -5.17
C ASP A 205 -19.99 19.50 -6.26
N THR A 206 -20.38 20.73 -5.93
CA THR A 206 -20.66 21.78 -6.93
C THR A 206 -19.46 22.07 -7.84
N ALA A 207 -18.25 22.00 -7.30
CA ALA A 207 -17.01 22.32 -8.02
C ALA A 207 -16.52 21.18 -8.93
N HIS A 208 -17.09 19.97 -8.80
CA HIS A 208 -16.69 18.78 -9.57
C HIS A 208 -17.91 17.90 -9.91
N SER A 209 -19.05 18.54 -10.17
CA SER A 209 -20.37 17.88 -10.24
C SER A 209 -20.48 16.82 -11.33
N ILE A 210 -19.79 17.00 -12.46
CA ILE A 210 -19.75 16.03 -13.56
C ILE A 210 -18.99 14.78 -13.12
N PHE A 211 -17.77 14.92 -12.61
CA PHE A 211 -16.98 13.82 -12.07
C PHE A 211 -17.74 13.06 -10.98
N TRP A 212 -18.35 13.78 -10.02
CA TRP A 212 -19.14 13.19 -8.96
C TRP A 212 -20.35 12.40 -9.50
N SER A 213 -20.96 12.85 -10.60
CA SER A 213 -22.10 12.16 -11.22
C SER A 213 -21.75 10.78 -11.78
N PHE A 214 -20.52 10.59 -12.26
CA PHE A 214 -20.02 9.29 -12.73
C PHE A 214 -19.55 8.41 -11.57
N VAL A 215 -18.85 9.00 -10.59
CA VAL A 215 -18.35 8.29 -9.40
C VAL A 215 -19.47 7.57 -8.65
N LYS A 216 -20.61 8.24 -8.41
CA LYS A 216 -21.76 7.67 -7.69
C LYS A 216 -22.41 6.47 -8.39
N LYS A 217 -22.20 6.35 -9.70
CA LYS A 217 -22.70 5.24 -10.54
C LYS A 217 -21.67 4.14 -10.73
N ASN A 218 -20.45 4.33 -10.21
CA ASN A 218 -19.28 3.51 -10.52
C ASN A 218 -18.94 3.46 -12.03
N ASP A 219 -19.23 4.54 -12.75
CA ASP A 219 -18.91 4.70 -14.17
C ASP A 219 -17.49 5.24 -14.33
N TRP A 220 -16.51 4.35 -14.09
CA TRP A 220 -15.11 4.75 -14.00
C TRP A 220 -14.52 5.21 -15.34
N ASN A 221 -15.01 4.68 -16.47
CA ASN A 221 -14.56 5.10 -17.79
C ASN A 221 -14.91 6.57 -18.08
N ASN A 222 -16.15 6.98 -17.78
CA ASN A 222 -16.54 8.37 -17.93
C ASN A 222 -15.92 9.27 -16.85
N ALA A 223 -15.70 8.75 -15.64
CA ALA A 223 -14.95 9.47 -14.60
C ALA A 223 -13.50 9.77 -15.03
N ILE A 224 -12.82 8.80 -15.65
CA ILE A 224 -11.50 9.00 -16.27
C ILE A 224 -11.58 10.06 -17.36
N HIS A 225 -12.53 9.91 -18.29
CA HIS A 225 -12.68 10.87 -19.39
C HIS A 225 -12.88 12.29 -18.89
N GLU A 226 -13.69 12.47 -17.85
CA GLU A 226 -13.89 13.76 -17.19
C GLU A 226 -12.60 14.28 -16.56
N LEU A 227 -11.83 13.47 -15.82
CA LEU A 227 -10.55 13.90 -15.25
C LEU A 227 -9.54 14.33 -16.32
N ARG A 228 -9.48 13.62 -17.45
CA ARG A 228 -8.61 13.99 -18.58
C ARG A 228 -9.02 15.32 -19.23
N ASN A 229 -10.30 15.68 -19.12
CA ASN A 229 -10.89 16.87 -19.75
C ASN A 229 -11.49 17.86 -18.73
N PHE A 230 -10.99 17.83 -17.48
CA PHE A 230 -11.63 18.45 -16.32
C PHE A 230 -11.82 19.96 -16.42
N TYR A 231 -10.95 20.63 -17.20
CA TYR A 231 -11.01 22.06 -17.44
C TYR A 231 -11.50 22.34 -18.85
N THR A 232 -12.59 23.11 -18.95
CA THR A 232 -13.19 23.54 -20.22
C THR A 232 -12.42 24.69 -20.89
N ASN A 233 -11.61 25.44 -20.13
CA ASN A 233 -10.82 26.56 -20.63
C ASN A 233 -9.32 26.18 -20.78
N PRO A 234 -8.74 26.31 -21.99
CA PRO A 234 -7.31 26.03 -22.25
C PRO A 234 -6.34 26.84 -21.37
N ASN A 235 -6.70 28.04 -20.94
CA ASN A 235 -5.86 28.85 -20.04
C ASN A 235 -5.84 28.31 -18.60
N GLU A 236 -6.88 27.57 -18.19
CA GLU A 236 -6.91 26.88 -16.90
C GLU A 236 -6.13 25.56 -16.94
N GLN A 237 -6.09 24.90 -18.11
CA GLN A 237 -5.30 23.69 -18.39
C GLN A 237 -3.79 23.89 -18.25
N ALA A 238 -3.28 25.12 -18.43
CA ALA A 238 -1.86 25.43 -18.30
C ALA A 238 -1.34 25.47 -16.83
N ARG A 239 -2.20 25.29 -15.83
CA ARG A 239 -1.82 25.29 -14.41
C ARG A 239 -1.33 23.90 -13.93
N LYS A 240 -0.57 23.87 -12.82
CA LYS A 240 -0.11 22.65 -12.11
C LYS A 240 -1.24 21.62 -11.87
N ASP A 241 -2.49 22.04 -11.85
CA ASP A 241 -3.65 21.20 -11.58
C ASP A 241 -3.98 20.19 -12.69
N LEU A 242 -3.65 20.48 -13.97
CA LEU A 242 -3.90 19.51 -15.05
C LEU A 242 -3.04 18.24 -14.90
N LYS A 243 -1.81 18.37 -14.39
CA LYS A 243 -0.99 17.20 -14.06
C LYS A 243 -1.67 16.35 -13.00
N ARG A 244 -2.19 16.97 -11.94
CA ARG A 244 -2.90 16.26 -10.85
C ARG A 244 -4.14 15.54 -11.35
N ARG A 245 -4.98 16.17 -12.18
CA ARG A 245 -6.14 15.51 -12.80
C ARG A 245 -5.75 14.31 -13.67
N ASN A 246 -4.66 14.45 -14.43
CA ASN A 246 -4.12 13.34 -15.20
C ASN A 246 -3.56 12.22 -14.33
N ASP A 247 -2.90 12.55 -13.23
CA ASP A 247 -2.37 11.59 -12.27
C ASP A 247 -3.50 10.84 -11.53
N GLU A 248 -4.62 11.50 -11.25
CA GLU A 248 -5.84 10.89 -10.70
C GLU A 248 -6.54 9.99 -11.71
N ALA A 249 -6.52 10.33 -12.99
CA ALA A 249 -7.00 9.44 -14.03
C ALA A 249 -6.05 8.24 -14.23
N ASP A 250 -4.73 8.47 -14.17
CA ASP A 250 -3.70 7.43 -14.27
C ASP A 250 -3.88 6.37 -13.18
N ILE A 251 -4.14 6.77 -11.93
CA ILE A 251 -4.34 5.82 -10.83
C ILE A 251 -5.66 5.06 -10.94
N ILE A 252 -6.74 5.67 -11.45
CA ILE A 252 -7.99 4.94 -11.74
C ILE A 252 -7.73 3.92 -12.86
N GLU A 253 -7.14 4.34 -13.98
CA GLU A 253 -6.77 3.45 -15.09
C GLU A 253 -5.89 2.30 -14.63
N ALA A 254 -4.85 2.57 -13.83
CA ALA A 254 -3.97 1.56 -13.28
C ALA A 254 -4.71 0.57 -12.38
N THR A 255 -5.73 1.03 -11.67
CA THR A 255 -6.58 0.18 -10.82
C THR A 255 -7.58 -0.64 -11.62
N LEU A 256 -8.04 -0.13 -12.77
CA LEU A 256 -8.94 -0.81 -13.68
C LEU A 256 -8.22 -1.76 -14.65
N LEU A 257 -6.91 -1.65 -14.81
CA LEU A 257 -6.12 -2.60 -15.60
C LEU A 257 -6.38 -4.01 -15.07
N GLU A 258 -7.09 -4.79 -15.89
CA GLU A 258 -7.51 -6.13 -15.50
C GLU A 258 -6.30 -6.98 -15.18
N CYS A 259 -6.27 -7.45 -13.94
CA CYS A 259 -5.42 -8.52 -13.52
C CYS A 259 -5.77 -9.77 -14.32
N ASP A 260 -4.84 -10.24 -15.16
CA ASP A 260 -5.00 -11.50 -15.89
C ASP A 260 -4.32 -12.68 -15.19
N ARG A 261 -3.95 -12.51 -13.91
CA ARG A 261 -3.40 -13.58 -13.10
C ARG A 261 -4.51 -14.42 -12.50
N ALA A 262 -4.42 -15.73 -12.70
CA ALA A 262 -5.19 -16.69 -11.94
C ALA A 262 -4.58 -16.88 -10.55
N VAL A 263 -5.40 -16.93 -9.51
CA VAL A 263 -4.95 -17.14 -8.13
C VAL A 263 -5.82 -18.20 -7.45
N ASP A 264 -5.20 -19.06 -6.64
CA ASP A 264 -5.88 -19.90 -5.67
C ASP A 264 -5.95 -19.16 -4.34
N VAL A 265 -7.16 -18.99 -3.80
CA VAL A 265 -7.40 -18.31 -2.53
C VAL A 265 -8.12 -19.27 -1.59
N VAL A 266 -7.57 -19.49 -0.41
CA VAL A 266 -8.18 -20.35 0.61
C VAL A 266 -8.46 -19.53 1.86
N PHE A 267 -9.72 -19.53 2.28
CA PHE A 267 -10.15 -18.90 3.53
C PHE A 267 -10.15 -19.91 4.67
N LEU A 268 -9.54 -19.54 5.81
CA LEU A 268 -9.62 -20.28 7.06
C LEU A 268 -10.33 -19.40 8.10
N ILE A 269 -11.61 -19.67 8.34
CA ILE A 269 -12.48 -18.85 9.20
C ILE A 269 -12.63 -19.47 10.59
N ASP A 270 -12.40 -18.66 11.63
CA ASP A 270 -12.70 -19.02 13.01
C ASP A 270 -14.22 -19.06 13.24
N ASP A 271 -14.74 -20.22 13.65
CA ASP A 271 -16.16 -20.44 13.98
C ASP A 271 -16.39 -20.73 15.48
N SER A 272 -15.45 -20.31 16.32
CA SER A 272 -15.53 -20.44 17.78
C SER A 272 -16.55 -19.50 18.42
N SER A 273 -16.96 -19.84 19.65
CA SER A 273 -17.91 -19.05 20.44
C SER A 273 -17.48 -17.60 20.66
N SER A 274 -16.18 -17.32 20.64
CA SER A 274 -15.62 -15.97 20.77
C SER A 274 -15.88 -15.05 19.60
N VAL A 275 -16.12 -15.61 18.40
CA VAL A 275 -16.47 -14.81 17.22
C VAL A 275 -17.92 -14.35 17.32
N SER A 276 -18.83 -15.17 17.86
CA SER A 276 -20.29 -15.00 17.80
C SER A 276 -20.88 -15.27 16.40
N LEU A 277 -22.16 -15.62 16.36
CA LEU A 277 -22.87 -15.90 15.11
C LEU A 277 -22.89 -14.68 14.16
N ALA A 278 -23.06 -13.48 14.71
CA ALA A 278 -23.16 -12.26 13.90
C ALA A 278 -21.84 -11.97 13.16
N ASN A 279 -20.71 -11.98 13.85
CA ASN A 279 -19.40 -11.75 13.23
C ASN A 279 -18.97 -12.90 12.31
N PHE A 280 -19.40 -14.13 12.61
CA PHE A 280 -19.19 -15.25 11.70
C PHE A 280 -19.93 -15.03 10.38
N GLN A 281 -21.16 -14.50 10.44
CA GLN A 281 -21.92 -14.14 9.25
C GLN A 281 -21.22 -13.03 8.45
N GLU A 282 -20.70 -11.99 9.12
CA GLU A 282 -19.87 -10.95 8.47
C GLU A 282 -18.65 -11.54 7.75
N SER A 283 -17.99 -12.54 8.36
CA SER A 283 -16.85 -13.24 7.74
C SER A 283 -17.26 -14.00 6.48
N LEU A 284 -18.42 -14.67 6.49
CA LEU A 284 -18.96 -15.34 5.29
C LEU A 284 -19.39 -14.34 4.23
N ASP A 285 -19.97 -13.20 4.62
CA ASP A 285 -20.39 -12.16 3.68
C ASP A 285 -19.19 -11.49 3.02
N PHE A 286 -18.10 -11.27 3.76
CA PHE A 286 -16.81 -10.90 3.19
C PHE A 286 -16.34 -11.91 2.14
N VAL A 287 -16.38 -13.23 2.40
CA VAL A 287 -15.98 -14.24 1.41
C VAL A 287 -16.87 -14.18 0.17
N LYS A 288 -18.18 -13.99 0.33
CA LYS A 288 -19.10 -13.80 -0.81
C LYS A 288 -18.72 -12.57 -1.62
N ASN A 289 -18.46 -11.44 -0.96
CA ASN A 289 -18.13 -10.17 -1.59
C ASN A 289 -16.78 -10.24 -2.31
N MET A 290 -15.79 -10.93 -1.74
CA MET A 290 -14.53 -11.22 -2.41
C MET A 290 -14.76 -12.00 -3.71
N ILE A 291 -15.51 -13.10 -3.67
CA ILE A 291 -15.73 -13.92 -4.86
C ILE A 291 -16.51 -13.14 -5.93
N LYS A 292 -17.48 -12.30 -5.52
CA LYS A 292 -18.21 -11.40 -6.43
C LYS A 292 -17.31 -10.36 -7.12
N ALA A 293 -16.17 -10.03 -6.54
CA ALA A 293 -15.21 -9.10 -7.15
C ALA A 293 -14.47 -9.71 -8.36
N PHE A 294 -14.57 -11.03 -8.57
CA PHE A 294 -14.02 -11.72 -9.74
C PHE A 294 -15.15 -12.07 -10.73
N PRO A 295 -15.10 -11.58 -11.97
CA PRO A 295 -16.11 -11.92 -12.96
C PRO A 295 -16.05 -13.41 -13.33
N ASP A 296 -17.19 -14.03 -13.66
CA ASP A 296 -17.33 -15.48 -13.91
C ASP A 296 -16.34 -16.02 -14.98
N GLN A 297 -15.96 -15.19 -15.94
CA GLN A 297 -14.96 -15.54 -16.97
C GLN A 297 -13.58 -15.83 -16.35
N LYS A 298 -13.20 -15.15 -15.26
CA LYS A 298 -11.95 -15.37 -14.52
C LYS A 298 -12.02 -16.60 -13.61
N LEU A 299 -13.21 -17.15 -13.37
CA LEU A 299 -13.43 -18.35 -12.56
C LEU A 299 -13.52 -19.63 -13.40
N THR A 300 -13.56 -19.51 -14.74
CA THR A 300 -13.75 -20.64 -15.66
C THR A 300 -12.49 -20.90 -16.48
N GLY A 301 -12.10 -22.17 -16.66
CA GLY A 301 -10.97 -22.57 -17.53
C GLY A 301 -9.79 -23.22 -16.81
N LYS A 302 -8.72 -23.49 -17.57
CA LYS A 302 -7.53 -24.22 -17.10
C LYS A 302 -6.60 -23.40 -16.20
N TYR A 303 -6.65 -22.08 -16.34
CA TYR A 303 -5.88 -21.07 -15.60
C TYR A 303 -6.84 -20.01 -15.10
N SER A 304 -7.64 -20.36 -14.11
CA SER A 304 -8.69 -19.50 -13.57
C SER A 304 -8.52 -19.37 -12.06
N THR A 305 -9.01 -18.29 -11.50
CA THR A 305 -9.05 -18.10 -10.05
C THR A 305 -9.93 -19.17 -9.39
N ARG A 306 -9.46 -19.74 -8.28
CA ARG A 306 -10.19 -20.75 -7.49
C ARG A 306 -10.28 -20.32 -6.03
N PHE A 307 -11.37 -20.72 -5.39
CA PHE A 307 -11.59 -20.44 -3.98
C PHE A 307 -11.78 -21.74 -3.18
N GLY A 308 -11.11 -21.83 -2.04
CA GLY A 308 -11.33 -22.83 -1.01
C GLY A 308 -11.85 -22.16 0.25
N LEU A 309 -12.68 -22.86 1.02
CA LEU A 309 -13.18 -22.38 2.31
C LEU A 309 -13.10 -23.50 3.33
N SER A 310 -12.46 -23.21 4.44
CA SER A 310 -12.42 -24.04 5.63
C SER A 310 -12.83 -23.23 6.85
N THR A 311 -13.47 -23.88 7.81
CA THR A 311 -13.74 -23.29 9.13
C THR A 311 -13.00 -24.07 10.21
N PHE A 312 -12.70 -23.40 11.32
CA PHE A 312 -12.07 -24.06 12.45
C PHE A 312 -12.52 -23.48 13.79
N ASN A 313 -12.50 -24.36 14.78
CA ASN A 313 -12.45 -24.05 16.19
C ASN A 313 -11.37 -24.94 16.80
N ASN A 314 -11.71 -25.88 17.70
CA ASN A 314 -10.84 -26.98 18.07
C ASN A 314 -10.83 -28.13 17.05
N ILE A 315 -11.74 -28.08 16.07
CA ILE A 315 -11.84 -29.04 14.97
C ILE A 315 -11.80 -28.28 13.64
N TYR A 316 -11.00 -28.77 12.70
CA TYR A 316 -10.92 -28.29 11.31
C TYR A 316 -12.06 -28.89 10.45
N ARG A 317 -12.70 -28.08 9.62
CA ARG A 317 -13.71 -28.51 8.63
C ARG A 317 -13.46 -27.85 7.28
N SER A 318 -13.22 -28.66 6.26
CA SER A 318 -13.30 -28.20 4.87
C SER A 318 -14.77 -28.03 4.48
N GLN A 319 -15.14 -26.82 4.06
CA GLN A 319 -16.49 -26.51 3.56
C GLN A 319 -16.57 -26.76 2.05
N PHE A 320 -15.52 -26.35 1.32
CA PHE A 320 -15.26 -26.74 -0.05
C PHE A 320 -13.78 -26.54 -0.41
N TYR A 321 -13.32 -27.29 -1.41
CA TYR A 321 -11.97 -27.27 -1.94
C TYR A 321 -11.83 -26.31 -3.14
N LEU A 322 -10.60 -25.89 -3.45
CA LEU A 322 -10.26 -25.11 -4.65
C LEU A 322 -10.83 -25.68 -5.95
N SER A 323 -10.91 -27.01 -6.08
CA SER A 323 -11.43 -27.69 -7.27
C SER A 323 -12.97 -27.83 -7.30
N SER A 324 -13.69 -27.36 -6.27
CA SER A 324 -15.12 -27.66 -6.10
C SER A 324 -16.01 -26.88 -7.06
N TYR A 325 -15.68 -25.63 -7.37
CA TYR A 325 -16.56 -24.74 -8.14
C TYR A 325 -15.80 -23.87 -9.14
N THR A 326 -16.50 -23.50 -10.21
CA THR A 326 -15.96 -22.66 -11.29
C THR A 326 -16.89 -21.50 -11.67
N LYS A 327 -17.95 -21.28 -10.89
CA LYS A 327 -18.98 -20.26 -11.11
C LYS A 327 -19.34 -19.59 -9.81
N GLN A 328 -19.50 -18.27 -9.85
CA GLN A 328 -19.83 -17.46 -8.69
C GLN A 328 -21.11 -17.94 -8.01
N SER A 329 -22.17 -18.27 -8.76
CA SER A 329 -23.44 -18.77 -8.21
C SER A 329 -23.29 -20.03 -7.37
N SER A 330 -22.39 -20.95 -7.77
CA SER A 330 -22.14 -22.20 -7.04
C SER A 330 -21.37 -21.96 -5.74
N TYR A 331 -20.37 -21.07 -5.78
CA TYR A 331 -19.68 -20.60 -4.57
C TYR A 331 -20.65 -19.95 -3.58
N LEU A 332 -21.46 -19.00 -4.04
CA LEU A 332 -22.42 -18.28 -3.18
C LEU A 332 -23.46 -19.23 -2.56
N TYR A 333 -23.93 -20.22 -3.30
CA TYR A 333 -24.84 -21.24 -2.79
C TYR A 333 -24.18 -22.10 -1.70
N ALA A 334 -22.94 -22.54 -1.90
CA ALA A 334 -22.21 -23.34 -0.91
C ALA A 334 -21.94 -22.55 0.38
N ILE A 335 -21.49 -21.30 0.25
CA ILE A 335 -21.23 -20.42 1.40
C ILE A 335 -22.51 -20.17 2.21
N GLY A 336 -23.66 -19.99 1.55
CA GLY A 336 -24.94 -19.79 2.23
C GLY A 336 -25.43 -20.97 3.07
N ARG A 337 -24.76 -22.15 2.99
CA ARG A 337 -25.09 -23.35 3.76
C ARG A 337 -24.08 -23.65 4.88
N VAL A 338 -23.01 -22.87 4.96
CA VAL A 338 -22.01 -23.02 6.02
C VAL A 338 -22.66 -22.66 7.36
N SER A 339 -22.61 -23.57 8.32
CA SER A 339 -23.25 -23.41 9.63
C SER A 339 -22.23 -23.01 10.69
N TYR A 340 -22.57 -22.03 11.51
CA TYR A 340 -21.80 -21.66 12.70
C TYR A 340 -21.91 -22.75 13.77
N THR A 341 -20.76 -23.24 14.26
CA THR A 341 -20.75 -24.30 15.29
C THR A 341 -20.49 -23.78 16.70
N GLY A 342 -19.87 -22.60 16.86
CA GLY A 342 -19.67 -21.95 18.15
C GLY A 342 -18.82 -22.76 19.12
N GLY A 343 -17.78 -23.43 18.64
CA GLY A 343 -16.89 -24.27 19.47
C GLY A 343 -16.26 -23.48 20.63
N SER A 344 -16.16 -24.10 21.81
CA SER A 344 -15.73 -23.44 23.05
C SER A 344 -14.22 -23.18 23.15
N SER A 345 -13.43 -23.64 22.18
CA SER A 345 -11.97 -23.48 22.15
C SER A 345 -11.48 -23.42 20.70
N THR A 346 -10.30 -22.85 20.49
CA THR A 346 -9.65 -22.69 19.18
C THR A 346 -8.33 -23.45 19.13
N ASN A 347 -8.00 -24.02 17.97
CA ASN A 347 -6.71 -24.64 17.69
C ASN A 347 -6.22 -24.25 16.30
N LEU A 348 -5.78 -22.99 16.18
CA LEU A 348 -5.32 -22.42 14.92
C LEU A 348 -4.08 -23.13 14.37
N ALA A 349 -3.14 -23.52 15.23
CA ALA A 349 -1.93 -24.24 14.79
C ALA A 349 -2.29 -25.56 14.08
N PHE A 350 -3.21 -26.34 14.64
CA PHE A 350 -3.71 -27.54 13.99
C PHE A 350 -4.46 -27.22 12.68
N ALA A 351 -5.33 -26.21 12.71
CA ALA A 351 -6.11 -25.82 11.55
C ALA A 351 -5.24 -25.35 10.37
N LEU A 352 -4.16 -24.61 10.64
CA LEU A 352 -3.18 -24.18 9.65
C LEU A 352 -2.47 -25.36 8.97
N VAL A 353 -2.06 -26.37 9.74
CA VAL A 353 -1.47 -27.58 9.17
C VAL A 353 -2.49 -28.31 8.30
N GLN A 354 -3.71 -28.48 8.79
CA GLN A 354 -4.76 -29.21 8.07
C GLN A 354 -5.13 -28.52 6.76
N VAL A 355 -5.40 -27.22 6.77
CA VAL A 355 -5.80 -26.48 5.57
C VAL A 355 -4.72 -26.53 4.49
N LEU A 356 -3.43 -26.42 4.87
CA LEU A 356 -2.30 -26.53 3.95
C LEU A 356 -2.19 -27.95 3.36
N THR A 357 -2.49 -28.97 4.17
CA THR A 357 -2.44 -30.35 3.68
C THR A 357 -3.64 -30.74 2.83
N ASP A 358 -4.84 -30.25 3.16
CA ASP A 358 -6.14 -30.71 2.64
C ASP A 358 -6.56 -29.96 1.37
N GLN A 359 -6.51 -28.63 1.40
CA GLN A 359 -6.92 -27.78 0.27
C GLN A 359 -5.96 -27.90 -0.92
N PHE A 360 -4.70 -28.24 -0.64
CA PHE A 360 -3.61 -28.32 -1.61
C PHE A 360 -3.17 -29.77 -1.90
N THR A 361 -4.09 -30.75 -1.85
CA THR A 361 -3.84 -32.21 -2.04
C THR A 361 -3.60 -32.67 -3.48
N GLU A 362 -4.13 -31.98 -4.49
CA GLU A 362 -3.99 -32.43 -5.88
C GLU A 362 -2.53 -32.40 -6.36
N LYS A 363 -2.15 -33.25 -7.33
CA LYS A 363 -0.80 -33.29 -7.94
C LYS A 363 -0.31 -31.92 -8.41
N ARG A 364 -1.24 -31.05 -8.82
CA ARG A 364 -1.00 -29.65 -9.19
C ARG A 364 -0.59 -28.82 -7.97
N ALA A 365 -1.27 -28.97 -6.84
CA ALA A 365 -0.98 -28.28 -5.59
C ALA A 365 0.16 -28.92 -4.77
N LYS A 366 0.40 -30.24 -4.90
CA LYS A 366 1.44 -31.00 -4.20
C LYS A 366 2.85 -30.77 -4.76
N ASN A 367 2.99 -30.54 -6.07
CA ASN A 367 4.23 -30.03 -6.66
C ASN A 367 4.48 -28.54 -6.33
N ILE A 368 3.46 -27.83 -5.83
CA ILE A 368 3.51 -26.40 -5.47
C ILE A 368 3.73 -26.21 -3.94
N ARG A 369 3.66 -27.29 -3.14
CA ARG A 369 3.93 -27.23 -1.68
C ARG A 369 5.36 -26.80 -1.34
N ASP A 370 6.28 -26.96 -2.28
CA ASP A 370 7.67 -26.51 -2.15
C ASP A 370 7.87 -25.06 -2.66
N GLU A 371 6.80 -24.39 -3.15
CA GLU A 371 6.81 -23.05 -3.76
C GLU A 371 5.65 -22.15 -3.29
N ASN A 372 5.88 -21.45 -2.18
CA ASN A 372 5.42 -20.09 -1.86
C ASN A 372 3.90 -19.79 -1.77
N ILE A 373 3.27 -20.32 -0.72
CA ILE A 373 1.98 -19.85 -0.20
C ILE A 373 2.21 -18.54 0.58
N VAL A 374 1.44 -17.49 0.25
CA VAL A 374 1.43 -16.23 0.99
C VAL A 374 0.29 -16.24 2.00
N ILE A 375 0.62 -16.14 3.28
CA ILE A 375 -0.32 -16.14 4.40
C ILE A 375 -0.59 -14.70 4.82
N TYR A 376 -1.85 -14.30 4.72
CA TYR A 376 -2.34 -13.02 5.22
C TYR A 376 -3.07 -13.28 6.55
N ALA A 377 -2.62 -12.61 7.62
CA ALA A 377 -3.18 -12.74 8.96
C ALA A 377 -3.98 -11.48 9.31
N ILE A 378 -5.27 -11.64 9.63
CA ILE A 378 -6.18 -10.53 9.96
C ILE A 378 -6.61 -10.66 11.41
N GLY A 379 -6.14 -9.73 12.25
CA GLY A 379 -6.62 -9.57 13.62
C GLY A 379 -7.81 -8.63 13.66
N ILE A 380 -8.89 -9.01 14.32
CA ILE A 380 -10.06 -8.15 14.50
C ILE A 380 -10.31 -8.00 15.99
N ASP A 381 -10.45 -6.75 16.47
CA ASP A 381 -10.64 -6.43 17.88
C ASP A 381 -9.50 -6.96 18.79
N ASN A 382 -9.77 -7.80 19.79
CA ASN A 382 -8.82 -8.23 20.84
C ASN A 382 -7.75 -9.24 20.34
N TYR A 383 -6.98 -8.89 19.31
CA TYR A 383 -5.95 -9.72 18.70
C TYR A 383 -4.57 -9.60 19.40
N ASN A 384 -3.70 -10.59 19.15
CA ASN A 384 -2.29 -10.53 19.54
C ASN A 384 -1.41 -10.27 18.32
N LEU A 385 -0.81 -9.08 18.26
CA LEU A 385 0.00 -8.67 17.10
C LEU A 385 1.18 -9.60 16.82
N ARG A 386 1.88 -10.09 17.85
CA ARG A 386 3.02 -11.00 17.64
C ARG A 386 2.58 -12.33 17.05
N GLN A 387 1.44 -12.86 17.49
CA GLN A 387 0.89 -14.09 16.92
C GLN A 387 0.50 -13.90 15.45
N LEU A 388 -0.05 -12.74 15.08
CA LEU A 388 -0.33 -12.43 13.67
C LEU A 388 0.95 -12.43 12.85
N GLN A 389 2.02 -11.81 13.37
CA GLN A 389 3.33 -11.77 12.71
C GLN A 389 3.98 -13.16 12.58
N ASP A 390 3.79 -14.03 13.58
CA ASP A 390 4.29 -15.41 13.55
C ASP A 390 3.53 -16.29 12.54
N ILE A 391 2.31 -15.90 12.14
CA ILE A 391 1.44 -16.64 11.22
C ILE A 391 1.58 -16.14 9.78
N ALA A 392 1.65 -14.82 9.60
CA ALA A 392 1.74 -14.19 8.29
C ALA A 392 3.08 -14.50 7.61
N SER A 393 3.10 -14.51 6.27
CA SER A 393 4.34 -14.74 5.52
C SER A 393 5.37 -13.62 5.69
N SER A 394 4.92 -12.41 6.03
CA SER A 394 5.78 -11.30 6.45
C SER A 394 4.96 -10.26 7.21
N ASP A 395 5.63 -9.29 7.83
CA ASP A 395 4.97 -8.16 8.52
C ASP A 395 4.04 -7.35 7.61
N SER A 396 4.28 -7.31 6.29
CA SER A 396 3.40 -6.64 5.31
C SER A 396 2.12 -7.42 4.99
N HIS A 397 2.00 -8.64 5.51
CA HIS A 397 0.83 -9.51 5.37
C HIS A 397 -0.01 -9.57 6.66
N VAL A 398 0.31 -8.74 7.65
CA VAL A 398 -0.45 -8.59 8.88
C VAL A 398 -1.38 -7.39 8.78
N TYR A 399 -2.66 -7.63 9.07
CA TYR A 399 -3.69 -6.60 9.03
C TYR A 399 -4.51 -6.62 10.32
N THR A 400 -4.91 -5.43 10.76
CA THR A 400 -5.69 -5.28 11.99
C THR A 400 -6.91 -4.42 11.72
N LEU A 401 -8.09 -4.87 12.16
CA LEU A 401 -9.37 -4.20 12.00
C LEU A 401 -10.02 -3.95 13.37
N SER A 402 -10.84 -2.91 13.45
CA SER A 402 -11.57 -2.61 14.69
C SER A 402 -12.81 -3.49 14.82
N THR A 403 -13.47 -3.79 13.70
CA THR A 403 -14.71 -4.58 13.66
C THR A 403 -14.77 -5.48 12.43
N PHE A 404 -15.61 -6.51 12.48
CA PHE A 404 -15.82 -7.43 11.35
C PHE A 404 -16.45 -6.75 10.13
N SER A 405 -17.21 -5.67 10.31
CA SER A 405 -17.80 -4.90 9.21
C SER A 405 -16.76 -4.18 8.34
N GLU A 406 -15.51 -4.05 8.81
CA GLU A 406 -14.41 -3.44 8.05
C GLU A 406 -13.71 -4.43 7.10
N LEU A 407 -14.07 -5.73 7.15
CA LEU A 407 -13.43 -6.79 6.34
C LEU A 407 -13.46 -6.47 4.84
N ASP A 408 -14.52 -5.84 4.34
CA ASP A 408 -14.65 -5.50 2.92
C ASP A 408 -13.55 -4.55 2.40
N ILE A 409 -12.90 -3.77 3.27
CA ILE A 409 -11.74 -2.94 2.90
C ILE A 409 -10.62 -3.81 2.30
N PHE A 410 -10.51 -5.05 2.79
CA PHE A 410 -9.49 -6.00 2.39
C PHE A 410 -9.75 -6.62 1.02
N ILE A 411 -10.99 -6.54 0.49
CA ILE A 411 -11.30 -7.00 -0.88
C ILE A 411 -10.36 -6.33 -1.87
N SER A 412 -10.29 -5.01 -1.84
CA SER A 412 -9.40 -4.25 -2.73
C SER A 412 -7.91 -4.54 -2.50
N THR A 413 -7.54 -4.88 -1.26
CA THR A 413 -6.15 -5.18 -0.93
C THR A 413 -5.74 -6.52 -1.52
N ILE A 414 -6.54 -7.56 -1.34
CA ILE A 414 -6.29 -8.87 -1.94
C ILE A 414 -6.37 -8.81 -3.46
N THR A 415 -7.43 -8.22 -4.00
CA THR A 415 -7.61 -8.19 -5.46
C THR A 415 -6.52 -7.37 -6.14
N SER A 416 -5.90 -6.40 -5.46
CA SER A 416 -4.72 -5.69 -5.98
C SER A 416 -3.40 -6.40 -5.66
N SER A 417 -3.21 -6.92 -4.45
CA SER A 417 -1.95 -7.57 -4.03
C SER A 417 -1.72 -8.83 -4.83
N THR A 418 -2.73 -9.64 -5.10
CA THR A 418 -2.61 -10.82 -5.97
C THR A 418 -2.10 -10.50 -7.40
N CYS A 419 -2.21 -9.25 -7.83
CA CYS A 419 -1.77 -8.78 -9.15
C CYS A 419 -0.33 -8.24 -9.15
N TYR A 420 0.15 -7.79 -8.00
CA TYR A 420 1.47 -7.16 -7.87
C TYR A 420 2.44 -7.99 -7.02
N GLU A 421 1.94 -8.95 -6.24
CA GLU A 421 2.75 -9.81 -5.38
C GLU A 421 3.90 -10.39 -6.21
N PRO A 422 5.15 -10.22 -5.76
CA PRO A 422 6.31 -10.65 -6.52
C PRO A 422 6.36 -12.16 -6.64
N ARG A 423 6.63 -12.68 -7.84
CA ARG A 423 6.81 -14.11 -8.10
C ARG A 423 7.96 -14.62 -7.26
N PRO A 424 7.70 -15.47 -6.29
CA PRO A 424 8.80 -16.18 -5.66
C PRO A 424 9.44 -17.08 -6.74
N ALA A 425 10.70 -16.82 -7.06
CA ALA A 425 11.45 -17.52 -8.09
C ALA A 425 12.52 -18.39 -7.42
N GLN A 426 12.66 -19.62 -7.90
CA GLN A 426 13.74 -20.49 -7.43
C GLN A 426 15.08 -20.01 -8.01
N LEU A 427 16.15 -20.21 -7.25
CA LEU A 427 17.49 -20.05 -7.80
C LEU A 427 17.69 -21.05 -8.94
N ASP A 428 18.38 -20.63 -10.00
CA ASP A 428 18.60 -21.38 -11.25
C ASP A 428 17.34 -21.56 -12.14
N GLU A 429 16.17 -21.04 -11.74
CA GLU A 429 14.92 -21.11 -12.54
C GLU A 429 14.95 -20.14 -13.73
N ALA A 430 14.71 -20.67 -14.94
CA ALA A 430 14.53 -19.85 -16.13
C ALA A 430 13.04 -19.55 -16.36
N ILE A 431 12.63 -18.31 -16.12
CA ILE A 431 11.24 -17.87 -16.25
C ILE A 431 11.05 -17.12 -17.56
N ILE A 432 10.21 -17.64 -18.44
CA ILE A 432 9.84 -17.01 -19.72
C ILE A 432 8.53 -16.26 -19.54
N THR A 433 8.51 -14.95 -19.79
CA THR A 433 7.28 -14.15 -19.70
C THR A 433 7.35 -12.90 -20.59
N SER A 434 6.33 -12.04 -20.52
CA SER A 434 6.28 -10.78 -21.24
C SER A 434 5.72 -9.65 -20.39
N VAL A 435 6.03 -8.42 -20.80
CA VAL A 435 5.55 -7.18 -20.19
C VAL A 435 5.15 -6.20 -21.29
N VAL A 436 4.04 -5.50 -21.08
CA VAL A 436 3.58 -4.43 -21.99
C VAL A 436 4.18 -3.10 -21.58
N LYS A 437 4.19 -2.12 -22.48
CA LYS A 437 4.76 -0.80 -22.20
C LYS A 437 4.24 -0.22 -20.89
N ASN A 438 5.15 0.24 -20.04
CA ASN A 438 4.87 0.87 -18.74
C ASN A 438 4.14 -0.02 -17.71
N SER A 439 4.03 -1.33 -17.94
CA SER A 439 3.61 -2.29 -16.91
C SER A 439 4.82 -3.00 -16.30
N TYR A 440 4.60 -3.70 -15.19
CA TYR A 440 5.66 -4.34 -14.42
C TYR A 440 5.32 -5.81 -14.16
N LYS A 441 6.34 -6.66 -14.22
CA LYS A 441 6.33 -8.01 -13.64
C LYS A 441 7.27 -8.01 -12.44
N TYR A 442 6.83 -8.58 -11.33
CA TYR A 442 7.57 -8.58 -10.07
C TYR A 442 8.00 -10.01 -9.72
N PHE A 443 9.20 -10.16 -9.16
CA PHE A 443 9.84 -11.41 -8.75
C PHE A 443 10.48 -11.21 -7.37
N SER A 444 10.63 -12.27 -6.60
CA SER A 444 11.39 -12.29 -5.36
C SER A 444 12.28 -13.52 -5.29
N TYR A 445 13.50 -13.32 -4.80
CA TYR A 445 14.50 -14.35 -4.61
C TYR A 445 14.89 -14.40 -3.14
N LYS A 446 14.92 -15.59 -2.56
CA LYS A 446 15.41 -15.82 -1.21
C LYS A 446 16.89 -16.21 -1.28
N VAL A 447 17.76 -15.37 -0.74
CA VAL A 447 19.21 -15.44 -0.96
C VAL A 447 19.93 -15.48 0.37
N SER A 448 20.97 -16.28 0.51
CA SER A 448 21.82 -16.28 1.70
C SER A 448 22.42 -14.90 1.95
N LYS A 449 22.41 -14.42 3.22
CA LYS A 449 23.02 -13.14 3.61
C LYS A 449 24.54 -13.09 3.40
N THR A 450 25.17 -14.23 3.15
CA THR A 450 26.60 -14.35 2.82
C THR A 450 26.87 -14.42 1.32
N SER A 451 25.83 -14.50 0.49
CA SER A 451 25.91 -14.58 -0.97
C SER A 451 25.48 -13.25 -1.61
N ASN A 452 25.75 -13.10 -2.90
CA ASN A 452 25.11 -12.08 -3.73
C ASN A 452 24.11 -12.77 -4.67
N LEU A 453 23.10 -12.03 -5.13
CA LEU A 453 22.17 -12.48 -6.17
C LEU A 453 22.68 -12.01 -7.53
N GLU A 454 22.90 -12.96 -8.43
CA GLU A 454 23.16 -12.70 -9.84
C GLU A 454 21.84 -12.83 -10.62
N ILE A 455 21.47 -11.80 -11.38
CA ILE A 455 20.26 -11.76 -12.21
C ILE A 455 20.67 -11.66 -13.67
N ASN A 456 20.16 -12.57 -14.47
CA ASN A 456 20.30 -12.56 -15.92
C ASN A 456 18.93 -12.33 -16.57
N VAL A 457 18.84 -11.33 -17.45
CA VAL A 457 17.66 -11.10 -18.28
C VAL A 457 18.05 -11.19 -19.75
N ILE A 458 17.37 -12.08 -20.47
CA ILE A 458 17.54 -12.31 -21.90
C ILE A 458 16.31 -11.76 -22.62
N ASP A 459 16.46 -10.63 -23.30
CA ASP A 459 15.42 -10.06 -24.16
C ASP A 459 15.19 -10.96 -25.40
N LEU A 460 14.00 -11.54 -25.52
CA LEU A 460 13.57 -12.30 -26.70
C LEU A 460 12.99 -11.35 -27.77
N THR A 461 12.18 -10.38 -27.33
CA THR A 461 11.61 -9.31 -28.16
C THR A 461 11.46 -8.03 -27.32
N GLY A 462 11.53 -6.86 -27.96
CA GLY A 462 11.44 -5.58 -27.25
C GLY A 462 12.71 -5.26 -26.46
N SER A 463 12.58 -4.45 -25.40
CA SER A 463 13.71 -4.13 -24.51
C SER A 463 13.23 -4.00 -23.08
N THR A 464 13.96 -4.60 -22.15
CA THR A 464 13.59 -4.61 -20.73
C THR A 464 14.42 -3.64 -19.88
N LEU A 465 13.79 -3.15 -18.83
CA LEU A 465 14.38 -2.33 -17.77
C LEU A 465 14.08 -2.98 -16.43
N VAL A 466 15.09 -3.11 -15.58
CA VAL A 466 15.00 -3.87 -14.32
C VAL A 466 15.26 -2.98 -13.12
N TYR A 467 14.45 -3.16 -12.07
CA TYR A 467 14.65 -2.54 -10.77
C TYR A 467 14.78 -3.61 -9.71
N VAL A 468 15.69 -3.41 -8.75
CA VAL A 468 15.92 -4.35 -7.65
C VAL A 468 15.85 -3.61 -6.33
N SER A 469 15.20 -4.20 -5.32
CA SER A 469 15.23 -3.70 -3.94
C SER A 469 15.32 -4.82 -2.93
N ARG A 470 16.00 -4.57 -1.81
CA ARG A 470 16.04 -5.48 -0.65
C ARG A 470 14.90 -5.27 0.32
N THR A 471 14.19 -4.15 0.21
CA THR A 471 13.19 -3.71 1.18
C THR A 471 11.83 -3.44 0.56
N ASN A 472 11.79 -2.94 -0.68
CA ASN A 472 10.55 -2.70 -1.40
C ASN A 472 10.17 -3.96 -2.21
N PRO A 473 9.03 -4.62 -1.91
CA PRO A 473 8.57 -5.78 -2.68
C PRO A 473 8.22 -5.44 -4.14
N HIS A 474 7.93 -4.18 -4.43
CA HIS A 474 7.51 -3.72 -5.76
C HIS A 474 8.46 -2.63 -6.27
N PRO A 475 9.75 -2.96 -6.50
CA PRO A 475 10.70 -1.96 -6.92
C PRO A 475 10.27 -1.37 -8.27
N TYR A 476 10.42 -0.07 -8.44
CA TYR A 476 10.06 0.65 -9.66
C TYR A 476 10.98 1.84 -9.83
N GLN A 477 10.84 2.62 -10.91
CA GLN A 477 11.79 3.66 -11.29
C GLN A 477 12.10 4.78 -10.28
N TYR A 478 11.39 4.84 -9.15
CA TYR A 478 11.61 5.84 -8.10
C TYR A 478 11.83 5.25 -6.71
N ASP A 479 11.68 3.94 -6.54
CA ASP A 479 11.88 3.25 -5.26
C ASP A 479 12.53 1.89 -5.53
N TYR A 480 13.85 1.92 -5.58
CA TYR A 480 14.70 0.78 -5.88
C TYR A 480 16.06 1.00 -5.22
N ASP A 481 16.76 -0.10 -4.94
CA ASP A 481 18.15 -0.04 -4.47
C ASP A 481 19.09 0.09 -5.68
N ILE A 482 18.84 -0.70 -6.74
CA ILE A 482 19.63 -0.69 -7.98
C ILE A 482 18.72 -0.81 -9.22
N SER A 483 19.07 -0.14 -10.31
CA SER A 483 18.37 -0.20 -11.60
C SER A 483 19.33 -0.52 -12.74
N PHE A 484 18.80 -1.19 -13.78
CA PHE A 484 19.59 -1.68 -14.90
C PHE A 484 18.79 -1.63 -16.20
N ASP A 485 19.30 -0.87 -17.17
CA ASP A 485 18.74 -0.82 -18.53
C ASP A 485 19.45 -1.85 -19.42
N PHE A 486 18.81 -3.00 -19.63
CA PHE A 486 19.37 -4.09 -20.44
C PHE A 486 19.44 -3.74 -21.93
N SER A 487 18.70 -2.74 -22.40
CA SER A 487 18.84 -2.24 -23.78
C SER A 487 20.25 -1.68 -24.04
N GLN A 488 20.90 -1.14 -22.99
CA GLN A 488 22.24 -0.56 -23.01
C GLN A 488 23.31 -1.54 -22.48
N GLN A 489 22.91 -2.64 -21.83
CA GLN A 489 23.79 -3.56 -21.10
C GLN A 489 23.70 -4.99 -21.64
N LYS A 490 23.64 -5.15 -22.96
CA LYS A 490 23.65 -6.47 -23.61
C LYS A 490 24.86 -7.29 -23.16
N ASN A 491 24.62 -8.55 -22.82
CA ASN A 491 25.61 -9.52 -22.37
C ASN A 491 26.21 -9.32 -20.97
N LYS A 492 25.53 -8.58 -20.08
CA LYS A 492 25.97 -8.39 -18.69
C LYS A 492 25.10 -9.15 -17.69
N LEU A 493 25.71 -9.53 -16.57
CA LEU A 493 25.05 -10.07 -15.40
C LEU A 493 24.92 -8.97 -14.35
N ILE A 494 23.73 -8.88 -13.75
CA ILE A 494 23.47 -7.97 -12.65
C ILE A 494 23.79 -8.68 -11.36
N VAL A 495 24.52 -8.03 -10.47
CA VAL A 495 24.82 -8.61 -9.16
C VAL A 495 24.36 -7.65 -8.07
N VAL A 496 23.59 -8.16 -7.12
CA VAL A 496 23.06 -7.41 -5.98
C VAL A 496 23.50 -8.07 -4.70
N SER A 497 24.08 -7.30 -3.78
CA SER A 497 24.48 -7.86 -2.50
C SER A 497 23.28 -8.15 -1.63
N ALA A 498 23.25 -9.32 -0.98
CA ALA A 498 22.21 -9.65 -0.01
C ALA A 498 22.32 -8.86 1.31
N ARG A 499 23.40 -8.10 1.54
CA ARG A 499 23.53 -7.26 2.73
C ARG A 499 22.84 -5.91 2.53
N THR A 500 21.97 -5.54 3.46
CA THR A 500 21.44 -4.18 3.55
C THR A 500 22.54 -3.23 4.04
N PRO A 501 22.71 -2.04 3.46
CA PRO A 501 23.57 -1.02 4.04
C PRO A 501 22.92 -0.48 5.33
N VAL A 502 23.33 -1.02 6.48
CA VAL A 502 22.82 -0.57 7.79
C VAL A 502 23.66 0.59 8.33
N PRO A 503 23.07 1.73 8.73
CA PRO A 503 23.73 2.71 9.59
C PRO A 503 23.96 2.12 10.98
N ASN A 504 25.20 2.21 11.48
CA ASN A 504 25.67 1.67 12.76
C ASN A 504 24.69 1.90 13.94
N THR A 505 23.80 0.95 14.23
CA THR A 505 23.17 0.81 15.54
C THR A 505 23.01 -0.66 15.89
N LYS A 506 23.53 -1.04 17.05
CA LYS A 506 23.47 -2.40 17.60
C LYS A 506 22.06 -2.67 18.12
N VAL A 507 21.29 -3.53 17.45
CA VAL A 507 20.07 -4.13 18.01
C VAL A 507 20.25 -5.65 18.03
N LYS A 508 20.10 -6.26 19.21
CA LYS A 508 20.05 -7.72 19.36
C LYS A 508 18.66 -8.22 18.96
N ARG A 509 18.56 -9.00 17.88
CA ARG A 509 17.35 -9.78 17.53
C ARG A 509 17.59 -11.28 17.76
N SER A 510 16.50 -12.02 17.93
CA SER A 510 16.46 -13.45 18.27
C SER A 510 16.95 -14.34 17.13
N ALA A 511 17.74 -15.36 17.46
CA ALA A 511 18.65 -16.11 16.58
C ALA A 511 18.03 -17.21 15.68
N LYS A 512 16.74 -17.13 15.31
CA LYS A 512 16.06 -18.25 14.60
C LYS A 512 15.65 -18.02 13.14
N ASP A 513 15.81 -16.82 12.59
CA ASP A 513 15.49 -16.49 11.17
C ASP A 513 16.67 -15.86 10.38
N GLU A 514 17.91 -16.04 10.86
CA GLU A 514 18.97 -15.06 10.59
C GLU A 514 19.84 -15.30 9.34
N HIS A 515 19.57 -16.29 8.47
CA HIS A 515 20.53 -16.68 7.41
C HIS A 515 20.20 -16.22 5.98
N THR A 516 18.97 -15.81 5.67
CA THR A 516 18.57 -15.42 4.29
C THR A 516 17.96 -14.02 4.24
N GLN A 517 18.04 -13.36 3.08
CA GLN A 517 17.46 -12.06 2.73
C GLN A 517 16.54 -12.24 1.52
N GLN A 518 15.37 -11.62 1.54
CA GLN A 518 14.53 -11.51 0.35
C GLN A 518 15.03 -10.35 -0.52
N ILE A 519 15.22 -10.60 -1.81
CA ILE A 519 15.56 -9.58 -2.81
C ILE A 519 14.44 -9.56 -3.84
N TYR A 520 13.89 -8.38 -4.08
CA TYR A 520 12.77 -8.16 -4.97
C TYR A 520 13.25 -7.54 -6.28
N VAL A 521 12.71 -8.02 -7.39
CA VAL A 521 13.10 -7.62 -8.73
C VAL A 521 11.84 -7.28 -9.51
N SER A 522 11.84 -6.19 -10.25
CA SER A 522 10.80 -5.89 -11.22
C SER A 522 11.38 -5.71 -12.61
N VAL A 523 10.59 -6.08 -13.62
CA VAL A 523 10.93 -5.93 -15.03
C VAL A 523 9.82 -5.14 -15.71
N THR A 524 10.19 -4.07 -16.42
CA THR A 524 9.31 -3.24 -17.24
C THR A 524 9.88 -3.08 -18.65
N SER A 525 9.13 -2.40 -19.53
CA SER A 525 9.55 -2.13 -20.90
C SER A 525 9.10 -0.75 -21.37
N HIS A 526 9.96 -0.11 -22.18
CA HIS A 526 9.63 1.08 -22.96
C HIS A 526 8.98 0.76 -24.32
N THR A 527 9.08 -0.50 -24.79
CA THR A 527 8.43 -0.99 -26.01
C THR A 527 7.00 -1.44 -25.73
N ASN A 528 6.13 -1.39 -26.76
CA ASN A 528 4.71 -1.79 -26.63
C ASN A 528 4.51 -3.18 -26.01
N LEU A 529 5.38 -4.12 -26.36
CA LEU A 529 5.49 -5.44 -25.76
C LEU A 529 6.98 -5.82 -25.73
N ALA A 530 7.43 -6.43 -24.64
CA ALA A 530 8.72 -7.08 -24.54
C ALA A 530 8.53 -8.49 -23.96
N SER A 531 9.11 -9.50 -24.60
CA SER A 531 9.19 -10.86 -24.08
C SER A 531 10.62 -11.15 -23.65
N PHE A 532 10.80 -11.80 -22.51
CA PHE A 532 12.12 -12.02 -21.92
C PHE A 532 12.19 -13.32 -21.12
N ILE A 533 13.41 -13.77 -20.87
CA ILE A 533 13.74 -14.80 -19.89
C ILE A 533 14.43 -14.14 -18.71
N ILE A 534 13.98 -14.37 -17.49
CA ILE A 534 14.69 -13.96 -16.27
C ILE A 534 15.16 -15.20 -15.49
N LYS A 535 16.40 -15.14 -14.99
CA LYS A 535 17.01 -16.17 -14.16
C LYS A 535 17.82 -15.52 -13.05
N GLY A 536 17.66 -16.00 -11.81
CA GLY A 536 18.45 -15.56 -10.67
C GLY A 536 19.28 -16.72 -10.12
N ASP A 537 20.51 -16.46 -9.69
CA ASP A 537 21.37 -17.46 -9.05
C ASP A 537 22.19 -16.85 -7.90
N GLU A 538 22.61 -17.69 -6.96
CA GLU A 538 23.52 -17.28 -5.89
C GLU A 538 24.96 -17.27 -6.39
N CYS A 539 25.67 -16.17 -6.11
CA CYS A 539 27.05 -16.03 -6.48
C CYS A 539 27.90 -15.61 -5.28
N ASN A 540 29.12 -16.14 -5.22
CA ASN A 540 30.05 -15.84 -4.13
C ASN A 540 30.49 -14.36 -4.21
N PRO A 541 30.37 -13.55 -3.15
CA PRO A 541 30.74 -12.12 -3.19
C PRO A 541 32.21 -11.85 -3.56
N LEU A 542 33.09 -12.84 -3.44
CA LEU A 542 34.49 -12.75 -3.90
C LEU A 542 34.65 -12.90 -5.43
N LYS A 543 33.64 -13.44 -6.12
CA LYS A 543 33.64 -13.69 -7.56
C LYS A 543 32.75 -12.72 -8.33
N CYS A 544 31.66 -12.28 -7.73
CA CYS A 544 30.66 -11.43 -8.34
C CYS A 544 30.43 -10.19 -7.45
N THR A 545 30.94 -9.04 -7.88
CA THR A 545 30.78 -7.80 -7.10
C THR A 545 29.50 -7.09 -7.49
N GLU A 546 28.86 -6.41 -6.54
CA GLU A 546 27.64 -5.64 -6.81
C GLU A 546 27.79 -4.65 -7.97
N GLY A 547 26.79 -4.58 -8.84
CA GLY A 547 26.79 -3.76 -10.05
C GLY A 547 26.58 -4.59 -11.31
N THR A 548 27.30 -4.26 -12.38
CA THR A 548 27.26 -4.99 -13.66
C THR A 548 28.55 -5.77 -13.87
N ASN A 549 28.46 -7.07 -14.08
CA ASN A 549 29.58 -7.96 -14.38
C ASN A 549 29.45 -8.48 -15.83
N GLU A 550 30.57 -8.81 -16.47
CA GLU A 550 30.56 -9.44 -17.81
C GLU A 550 30.03 -10.88 -17.72
N MET A 551 29.22 -11.32 -18.70
CA MET A 551 28.85 -12.73 -18.77
C MET A 551 30.11 -13.61 -18.96
N PRO A 552 30.26 -14.72 -18.21
CA PRO A 552 31.34 -15.66 -18.42
C PRO A 552 31.35 -16.14 -19.88
N ILE A 553 32.50 -16.04 -20.54
CA ILE A 553 32.72 -16.68 -21.84
C ILE A 553 32.75 -18.18 -21.57
N TYR A 554 31.61 -18.86 -21.73
CA TYR A 554 31.56 -20.31 -21.66
C TYR A 554 32.24 -20.91 -22.90
N THR A 555 33.53 -21.21 -22.80
CA THR A 555 34.12 -22.28 -23.63
C THR A 555 33.45 -23.57 -23.21
N THR A 556 32.65 -24.12 -24.12
CA THR A 556 31.90 -25.36 -23.92
C THR A 556 32.82 -26.53 -23.59
N GLN A 557 32.68 -27.07 -22.38
CA GLN A 557 32.98 -28.48 -22.13
C GLN A 557 31.81 -29.13 -21.36
N PRO A 558 31.30 -30.28 -21.84
CA PRO A 558 30.22 -30.98 -21.17
C PRO A 558 30.81 -31.84 -20.04
N THR A 559 30.36 -31.62 -18.80
CA THR A 559 30.51 -32.63 -17.74
C THR A 559 29.19 -32.86 -17.01
N THR A 560 28.96 -34.15 -16.82
CA THR A 560 27.75 -34.84 -16.41
C THR A 560 27.46 -34.78 -14.91
N ARG A 561 26.18 -34.60 -14.59
CA ARG A 561 25.35 -35.33 -13.60
C ARG A 561 25.85 -35.46 -12.15
N THR A 562 25.13 -34.81 -11.23
CA THR A 562 24.97 -35.27 -9.83
C THR A 562 23.52 -35.16 -9.37
N THR A 563 23.16 -36.09 -8.50
CA THR A 563 21.84 -36.51 -8.00
C THR A 563 21.14 -35.52 -7.06
N PRO A 564 19.80 -35.57 -6.92
CA PRO A 564 19.07 -34.80 -5.92
C PRO A 564 19.18 -35.44 -4.53
N THR A 565 19.56 -34.65 -3.52
CA THR A 565 19.47 -35.00 -2.10
C THR A 565 18.47 -34.10 -1.38
N ASP A 566 17.46 -34.78 -0.86
CA ASP A 566 16.73 -34.60 0.40
C ASP A 566 15.95 -33.32 0.76
N HIS A 567 14.78 -33.59 1.33
CA HIS A 567 13.65 -32.70 1.56
C HIS A 567 13.83 -31.78 2.77
N GLY A 568 13.62 -30.48 2.59
CA GLY A 568 13.44 -29.52 3.68
C GLY A 568 12.01 -29.57 4.22
N SER A 569 11.84 -30.10 5.43
CA SER A 569 10.55 -30.08 6.15
C SER A 569 10.33 -28.71 6.82
N ILE A 570 9.12 -28.15 6.69
CA ILE A 570 8.68 -26.99 7.46
C ILE A 570 8.59 -27.40 8.94
N VAL A 571 9.39 -26.74 9.80
CA VAL A 571 9.32 -26.89 11.25
C VAL A 571 8.54 -25.70 11.83
N ILE A 572 7.26 -25.91 12.14
CA ILE A 572 6.48 -24.99 12.96
C ILE A 572 6.85 -25.27 14.44
N PRO A 573 7.27 -24.27 15.24
CA PRO A 573 7.56 -24.50 16.65
C PRO A 573 6.31 -24.99 17.39
N ALA A 574 6.45 -26.14 18.06
CA ALA A 574 5.37 -26.93 18.67
C ALA A 574 4.66 -26.30 19.88
N ASN A 575 4.80 -24.99 20.12
CA ASN A 575 4.22 -24.33 21.30
C ASN A 575 3.44 -23.06 20.90
N ILE A 576 2.29 -23.25 20.26
CA ILE A 576 1.25 -22.21 20.20
C ILE A 576 0.00 -22.80 20.87
N MET A 577 -0.07 -22.74 22.21
CA MET A 577 -1.34 -22.85 22.91
C MET A 577 -2.11 -21.55 22.69
N VAL A 578 -3.19 -21.65 21.93
CA VAL A 578 -4.00 -20.50 21.52
C VAL A 578 -5.14 -20.31 22.52
N ALA A 579 -5.14 -19.18 23.21
CA ALA A 579 -6.37 -18.51 23.59
C ALA A 579 -6.49 -17.33 22.61
N SER A 580 -7.26 -17.47 21.54
CA SER A 580 -7.52 -16.39 20.61
C SER A 580 -9.02 -16.23 20.43
N PHE A 581 -9.47 -15.02 20.72
CA PHE A 581 -10.79 -14.51 20.40
C PHE A 581 -10.66 -13.78 19.06
N GLY A 582 -11.45 -14.14 18.04
CA GLY A 582 -11.69 -13.29 16.86
C GLY A 582 -10.59 -13.20 15.80
N MET A 583 -10.10 -14.32 15.24
CA MET A 583 -9.04 -14.28 14.22
C MET A 583 -9.49 -14.86 12.86
N LEU A 584 -9.27 -14.13 11.76
CA LEU A 584 -9.50 -14.62 10.39
C LEU A 584 -8.15 -14.80 9.69
N THR A 585 -7.87 -15.98 9.15
CA THR A 585 -6.60 -16.26 8.44
C THR A 585 -6.87 -16.62 6.98
N MET A 586 -6.11 -16.03 6.05
CA MET A 586 -6.24 -16.30 4.62
C MET A 586 -4.93 -16.79 4.03
N LEU A 587 -5.03 -17.76 3.12
CA LEU A 587 -3.90 -18.40 2.45
C LEU A 587 -4.04 -18.20 0.94
N PHE A 588 -3.00 -17.68 0.31
CA PHE A 588 -2.95 -17.41 -1.13
C PHE A 588 -1.90 -18.28 -1.81
N GLN A 589 -2.21 -18.77 -3.00
CA GLN A 589 -1.26 -19.38 -3.91
C GLN A 589 -1.46 -18.77 -5.30
N ILE A 590 -0.47 -18.02 -5.78
CA ILE A 590 -0.56 -17.22 -7.01
C ILE A 590 0.01 -18.01 -8.19
N TYR A 591 -0.72 -18.10 -9.31
CA TYR A 591 -0.19 -18.70 -10.53
C TYR A 591 0.46 -17.67 -11.43
N TRP A 592 1.62 -18.05 -11.97
CA TRP A 592 2.37 -17.27 -12.93
C TRP A 592 2.14 -17.82 -14.33
N VAL A 593 1.57 -16.98 -15.20
CA VAL A 593 1.50 -17.19 -16.64
C VAL A 593 2.49 -16.26 -17.33
#